data_AF-A0A7S1RVB9-F1
#
_entry.id   AF-A0A7S1RVB9-F1
#
_cell.length_a   1.000
_cell.length_b   1.000
_cell.length_c   1.000
_cell.angle_alpha   90.00
_cell.angle_beta   90.00
_cell.angle_gamma   90.00
#
_symmetry.space_group_name_H-M   'P 1'
#
loop_
_entity.id
_entity.type
_entity.pdbx_description
1 polymer ?
#
loop_
_entity_poly.entity_id
_entity_poly.type
_entity_poly.pdbx_seq_one_letter_code
_entity_poly.pdbx_strand_id
1 'polypeptide(L)'
;MVPPTRPTSTAPPYGSIALWSLFRRVRKDHYNPEDYAAAGGEMLILAMIVSWTLTFFFNPEVIEKNALKDRVGYNNLCVGFDTAPARYVAMPLLVLQAVLAGRYSYLDTVRLIATRASLTRKQYYFAYWINTAFALWMLAFPMLLVITADFMSWATTKIHLFLFMGTLIIMWGMIAGNVYEAKYEDLQLGTKVWFAMFTAHTVLLPVVGAIDVLSFHPDLPADQIYTIRFQKPSPPVPWPVTAYLDYGWFLLLLLTIVFLPEAPPVQTLFECDACEPRVFGQREGELFEKGSDSGSGESESENSEEASGACA
;
A
#
# COMPACT_ATOMS: atom_id res chain seq x y z
N MET A 1 -8.19 -22.03 -35.72
CA MET A 1 -7.34 -21.26 -34.78
C MET A 1 -7.22 -22.05 -33.50
N VAL A 2 -6.02 -22.47 -33.14
CA VAL A 2 -5.76 -23.10 -31.83
C VAL A 2 -5.76 -21.96 -30.82
N PRO A 3 -6.60 -21.99 -29.76
CA PRO A 3 -6.51 -20.99 -28.71
C PRO A 3 -5.08 -21.03 -28.15
N PRO A 4 -4.40 -19.88 -28.00
CA PRO A 4 -3.05 -19.85 -27.46
C PRO A 4 -3.05 -20.60 -26.13
N THR A 5 -2.25 -21.66 -26.04
CA THR A 5 -2.04 -22.39 -24.79
C THR A 5 -1.57 -21.37 -23.76
N ARG A 6 -2.38 -21.14 -22.72
CA ARG A 6 -2.02 -20.23 -21.62
C ARG A 6 -0.60 -20.60 -21.19
N PRO A 7 0.39 -19.69 -21.26
CA PRO A 7 1.66 -19.94 -20.64
C PRO A 7 1.35 -20.27 -19.19
N THR A 8 1.73 -21.48 -18.75
CA THR A 8 1.62 -21.86 -17.35
C THR A 8 2.41 -20.82 -16.59
N SER A 9 1.71 -19.93 -15.88
CA SER A 9 2.31 -18.97 -14.97
C SER A 9 3.30 -19.76 -14.12
N THR A 10 4.59 -19.55 -14.35
CA THR A 10 5.61 -20.07 -13.45
C THR A 10 5.56 -19.17 -12.25
N ALA A 11 4.52 -19.34 -11.43
CA ALA A 11 4.50 -18.81 -10.09
C ALA A 11 5.87 -19.16 -9.49
N PRO A 12 6.56 -18.20 -8.83
CA PRO A 12 7.82 -18.51 -8.19
C PRO A 12 7.62 -19.76 -7.33
N PRO A 13 8.58 -20.71 -7.32
CA PRO A 13 8.43 -21.94 -6.57
C PRO A 13 8.01 -21.58 -5.15
N TYR A 14 6.86 -22.12 -4.71
CA TYR A 14 6.28 -21.83 -3.41
C TYR A 14 7.37 -21.79 -2.33
N GLY A 15 7.55 -20.63 -1.70
CA GLY A 15 8.53 -20.42 -0.61
C GLY A 15 9.73 -19.51 -0.90
N SER A 16 9.85 -18.89 -2.07
CA SER A 16 10.87 -17.85 -2.28
C SER A 16 10.44 -16.49 -1.73
N ILE A 17 11.33 -15.82 -1.00
CA ILE A 17 11.18 -14.42 -0.55
C ILE A 17 10.90 -13.52 -1.78
N ALA A 18 9.84 -12.73 -1.74
CA ALA A 18 9.39 -11.86 -2.84
C ALA A 18 10.46 -10.83 -3.21
N LEU A 19 11.09 -10.20 -2.21
CA LEU A 19 12.20 -9.27 -2.39
C LEU A 19 13.37 -9.90 -3.15
N TRP A 20 13.73 -11.14 -2.80
CA TRP A 20 14.78 -11.88 -3.47
C TRP A 20 14.41 -12.23 -4.91
N SER A 21 13.15 -12.57 -5.12
CA SER A 21 12.60 -12.88 -6.43
C SER A 21 12.64 -11.66 -7.35
N LEU A 22 12.27 -10.48 -6.86
CA LEU A 22 12.38 -9.22 -7.60
C LEU A 22 13.84 -8.89 -7.94
N PHE A 23 14.77 -9.09 -7.00
CA PHE A 23 16.19 -8.83 -7.24
C PHE A 23 16.80 -9.77 -8.30
N ARG A 24 16.37 -11.04 -8.33
CA ARG A 24 16.90 -12.05 -9.26
C ARG A 24 16.22 -12.09 -10.63
N ARG A 25 15.05 -11.47 -10.82
CA ARG A 25 14.33 -11.53 -12.10
C ARG A 25 15.08 -10.77 -13.18
N VAL A 26 15.71 -11.53 -14.07
CA VAL A 26 16.39 -11.03 -15.29
C VAL A 26 15.39 -10.80 -16.45
N ARG A 27 14.18 -11.38 -16.40
CA ARG A 27 13.17 -11.27 -17.47
C ARG A 27 12.22 -10.08 -17.24
N LYS A 28 12.05 -9.26 -18.29
CA LYS A 28 11.45 -7.91 -18.28
C LYS A 28 10.04 -7.83 -18.87
N ASP A 29 9.43 -8.95 -19.21
CA ASP A 29 8.21 -9.02 -20.05
C ASP A 29 6.92 -9.23 -19.25
N HIS A 30 7.01 -9.70 -18.01
CA HIS A 30 5.87 -9.95 -17.12
C HIS A 30 6.09 -9.30 -15.75
N TYR A 31 5.16 -8.43 -15.33
CA TYR A 31 5.17 -7.80 -14.02
C TYR A 31 3.86 -8.10 -13.29
N ASN A 32 3.95 -8.75 -12.13
CA ASN A 32 2.81 -8.83 -11.20
C ASN A 32 2.95 -7.70 -10.19
N PRO A 33 1.96 -6.81 -10.04
CA PRO A 33 1.97 -5.80 -8.99
C PRO A 33 2.19 -6.44 -7.60
N GLU A 34 1.54 -7.56 -7.33
CA GLU A 34 1.51 -8.24 -6.02
C GLU A 34 2.91 -8.63 -5.53
N ASP A 35 3.84 -8.91 -6.43
CA ASP A 35 5.24 -9.18 -6.08
C ASP A 35 5.89 -7.98 -5.35
N TYR A 36 5.54 -6.75 -5.76
CA TYR A 36 6.01 -5.52 -5.13
C TYR A 36 5.30 -5.23 -3.80
N ALA A 37 4.00 -5.55 -3.69
CA ALA A 37 3.27 -5.44 -2.42
C ALA A 37 3.84 -6.43 -1.38
N ALA A 38 4.05 -7.69 -1.79
CA ALA A 38 4.65 -8.72 -0.93
C ALA A 38 6.07 -8.33 -0.51
N ALA A 39 6.92 -7.87 -1.43
CA ALA A 39 8.26 -7.37 -1.10
C ALA A 39 8.22 -6.14 -0.17
N GLY A 40 7.23 -5.27 -0.32
CA GLY A 40 7.00 -4.16 0.60
C GLY A 40 6.64 -4.64 2.01
N GLY A 41 5.77 -5.65 2.13
CA GLY A 41 5.45 -6.30 3.39
C GLY A 41 6.66 -6.97 4.05
N GLU A 42 7.45 -7.72 3.28
CA GLU A 42 8.71 -8.31 3.75
C GLU A 42 9.71 -7.25 4.24
N MET A 43 9.80 -6.12 3.53
CA MET A 43 10.66 -5.00 3.92
C MET A 43 10.24 -4.36 5.25
N LEU A 44 8.94 -4.21 5.48
CA LEU A 44 8.41 -3.72 6.76
C LEU A 44 8.82 -4.66 7.90
N ILE A 45 8.66 -5.97 7.71
CA ILE A 45 8.96 -6.98 8.71
C ILE A 45 10.46 -7.05 8.99
N LEU A 46 11.29 -6.95 7.95
CA LEU A 46 12.73 -6.83 8.12
C LEU A 46 13.08 -5.58 8.95
N ALA A 47 12.45 -4.45 8.66
CA ALA A 47 12.63 -3.23 9.44
C ALA A 47 12.23 -3.43 10.91
N MET A 48 11.12 -4.12 11.18
CA MET A 48 10.69 -4.46 12.54
C MET A 48 11.72 -5.32 13.27
N ILE A 49 12.16 -6.42 12.65
CA ILE A 49 13.12 -7.36 13.25
C ILE A 49 14.43 -6.65 13.58
N VAL A 50 14.98 -5.89 12.64
CA VAL A 50 16.22 -5.14 12.83
C VAL A 50 16.06 -4.10 13.95
N SER A 51 14.95 -3.37 13.96
CA SER A 51 14.71 -2.30 14.94
C SER A 51 14.54 -2.84 16.36
N TRP A 52 13.78 -3.93 16.53
CA TRP A 52 13.64 -4.61 17.82
C TRP A 52 14.95 -5.23 18.30
N THR A 53 15.72 -5.83 17.38
CA THR A 53 17.04 -6.38 17.71
C THR A 53 17.98 -5.28 18.21
N LEU A 54 18.04 -4.15 17.50
CA LEU A 54 18.86 -3.01 17.92
C LEU A 54 18.37 -2.40 19.24
N THR A 55 17.06 -2.24 19.42
CA THR A 55 16.49 -1.75 20.69
C THR A 55 16.85 -2.67 21.85
N PHE A 56 16.78 -3.99 21.66
CA PHE A 56 17.18 -4.95 22.69
C PHE A 56 18.64 -4.84 23.11
N PHE A 57 19.56 -4.64 22.15
CA PHE A 57 21.00 -4.53 22.46
C PHE A 57 21.43 -3.15 22.97
N PHE A 58 20.83 -2.07 22.45
CA PHE A 58 21.28 -0.70 22.70
C PHE A 58 20.43 0.07 23.71
N ASN A 59 19.15 -0.26 23.89
CA ASN A 59 18.24 0.39 24.84
C ASN A 59 17.27 -0.62 25.50
N PRO A 60 17.78 -1.68 26.19
CA PRO A 60 16.93 -2.70 26.81
C PRO A 60 15.92 -2.12 27.82
N GLU A 61 16.27 -1.02 28.48
CA GLU A 61 15.42 -0.31 29.43
C GLU A 61 14.11 0.20 28.81
N VAL A 62 14.10 0.50 27.50
CA VAL A 62 12.90 0.95 26.78
C VAL A 62 11.89 -0.18 26.66
N ILE A 63 12.34 -1.43 26.55
CA ILE A 63 11.45 -2.61 26.48
C ILE A 63 10.75 -2.83 27.83
N GLU A 64 11.46 -2.54 28.92
CA GLU A 64 10.91 -2.64 30.26
C GLU A 64 9.98 -1.48 30.59
N LYS A 65 10.39 -0.25 30.25
CA LYS A 65 9.75 1.01 30.60
C LYS A 65 9.72 1.94 29.39
N ASN A 66 8.54 2.12 28.81
CA ASN A 66 8.31 3.11 27.76
C ASN A 66 6.92 3.70 27.89
N ALA A 67 6.79 4.92 27.36
CA ALA A 67 5.56 5.68 27.49
C ALA A 67 4.35 4.98 26.84
N LEU A 68 4.54 4.20 25.76
CA LEU A 68 3.45 3.43 25.16
C LEU A 68 2.99 2.30 26.09
N LYS A 69 3.91 1.51 26.64
CA LYS A 69 3.59 0.43 27.59
C LYS A 69 2.90 0.95 28.84
N ASP A 70 3.30 2.11 29.35
CA ASP A 70 2.63 2.75 30.50
C ASP A 70 1.20 3.18 30.17
N ARG A 71 0.89 3.45 28.90
CA ARG A 71 -0.43 3.90 28.43
C ARG A 71 -1.35 2.76 28.03
N VAL A 72 -0.86 1.83 27.21
CA VAL A 72 -1.65 0.73 26.63
C VAL A 72 -1.45 -0.61 27.33
N GLY A 73 -0.49 -0.69 28.26
CA GLY A 73 -0.26 -1.88 29.09
C GLY A 73 0.57 -3.00 28.45
N TYR A 74 1.07 -2.82 27.22
CA TYR A 74 1.90 -3.79 26.51
C TYR A 74 2.95 -3.12 25.61
N ASN A 75 3.92 -3.91 25.13
CA ASN A 75 4.95 -3.45 24.20
C ASN A 75 4.41 -3.43 22.77
N ASN A 76 3.85 -2.29 22.35
CA ASN A 76 3.44 -2.09 20.96
C ASN A 76 4.62 -2.24 20.00
N LEU A 77 4.38 -2.82 18.82
CA LEU A 77 5.44 -3.12 17.85
C LEU A 77 6.21 -1.88 17.38
N CYS A 78 5.62 -0.68 17.44
CA CYS A 78 6.28 0.58 17.09
C CYS A 78 7.40 0.97 18.05
N VAL A 79 7.39 0.48 19.31
CA VAL A 79 8.40 0.83 20.32
C VAL A 79 9.82 0.50 19.85
N GLY A 80 9.99 -0.62 19.14
CA GLY A 80 11.29 -1.02 18.59
C GLY A 80 11.84 -0.02 17.57
N PHE A 81 10.99 0.79 16.94
CA PHE A 81 11.37 1.78 15.94
C PHE A 81 11.67 3.16 16.50
N ASP A 82 11.22 3.47 17.72
CA ASP A 82 11.20 4.84 18.22
C ASP A 82 12.56 5.31 18.79
N THR A 83 13.50 4.38 19.00
CA THR A 83 14.76 4.68 19.71
C THR A 83 15.99 4.66 18.80
N ALA A 84 17.01 5.46 19.14
CA ALA A 84 18.30 5.43 18.46
C ALA A 84 19.16 4.28 19.02
N PRO A 85 19.89 3.50 18.19
CA PRO A 85 20.13 3.70 16.76
C PRO A 85 19.08 3.05 15.84
N ALA A 86 18.14 2.26 16.39
CA ALA A 86 17.17 1.48 15.63
C ALA A 86 16.41 2.31 14.58
N ARG A 87 15.90 3.48 14.95
CA ARG A 87 15.17 4.39 14.05
C ARG A 87 15.97 4.82 12.82
N TYR A 88 17.28 5.03 12.98
CA TYR A 88 18.15 5.49 11.88
C TYR A 88 18.42 4.37 10.89
N VAL A 89 18.46 3.13 11.36
CA VAL A 89 18.62 1.94 10.52
C VAL A 89 17.30 1.55 9.86
N ALA A 90 16.17 1.76 10.54
CA ALA A 90 14.84 1.49 10.01
C ALA A 90 14.45 2.43 8.85
N MET A 91 14.86 3.71 8.92
CA MET A 91 14.52 4.73 7.93
C MET A 91 14.78 4.32 6.48
N PRO A 92 16.00 3.88 6.08
CA PRO A 92 16.25 3.45 4.70
C PRO A 92 15.40 2.24 4.29
N LEU A 93 15.07 1.34 5.22
CA LEU A 93 14.20 0.18 4.94
C LEU A 93 12.75 0.64 4.69
N LEU A 94 12.22 1.59 5.47
CA LEU A 94 10.89 2.16 5.23
C LEU A 94 10.83 3.01 3.94
N VAL A 95 11.91 3.69 3.57
CA VAL A 95 12.01 4.38 2.28
C VAL A 95 11.98 3.38 1.12
N LEU A 96 12.72 2.27 1.23
CA LEU A 96 12.67 1.21 0.23
C LEU A 96 11.28 0.57 0.14
N GLN A 97 10.63 0.35 1.29
CA GLN A 97 9.23 -0.09 1.34
C GLN A 97 8.30 0.90 0.61
N ALA A 98 8.46 2.20 0.82
CA ALA A 98 7.66 3.22 0.14
C ALA A 98 7.84 3.19 -1.38
N VAL A 99 9.07 2.97 -1.86
CA VAL A 99 9.37 2.80 -3.29
C VAL A 99 8.67 1.56 -3.85
N LEU A 100 8.73 0.43 -3.14
CA LEU A 100 8.06 -0.81 -3.55
C LEU A 100 6.53 -0.64 -3.58
N ALA A 101 5.95 0.02 -2.57
CA ALA A 101 4.53 0.34 -2.52
C ALA A 101 4.10 1.27 -3.66
N GLY A 102 4.89 2.31 -3.96
CA GLY A 102 4.63 3.19 -5.09
C GLY A 102 4.71 2.45 -6.44
N ARG A 103 5.67 1.53 -6.58
CA ARG A 103 5.78 0.68 -7.78
C ARG A 103 4.60 -0.28 -7.92
N TYR A 104 4.15 -0.89 -6.82
CA TYR A 104 2.90 -1.65 -6.77
C TYR A 104 1.74 -0.81 -7.28
N SER A 105 1.46 0.35 -6.67
CA SER A 105 0.32 1.19 -7.03
C SER A 105 0.34 1.62 -8.49
N TYR A 106 1.52 1.93 -9.02
CA TYR A 106 1.67 2.28 -10.43
C TYR A 106 1.32 1.11 -11.35
N LEU A 107 1.93 -0.06 -11.14
CA LEU A 107 1.68 -1.23 -11.97
C LEU A 107 0.24 -1.73 -11.87
N ASP A 108 -0.33 -1.68 -10.67
CA ASP A 108 -1.72 -2.07 -10.46
C ASP A 108 -2.68 -1.09 -11.14
N THR A 109 -2.38 0.21 -11.12
CA THR A 109 -3.16 1.21 -11.87
C THR A 109 -3.08 0.98 -13.38
N VAL A 110 -1.90 0.64 -13.93
CA VAL A 110 -1.75 0.27 -15.34
C VAL A 110 -2.56 -0.98 -15.67
N ARG A 111 -2.50 -2.01 -14.80
CA ARG A 111 -3.31 -3.22 -14.92
C ARG A 111 -4.80 -2.88 -14.97
N LEU A 112 -5.30 -2.08 -14.03
CA LEU A 112 -6.70 -1.66 -13.95
C LEU A 112 -7.19 -0.97 -15.24
N ILE A 113 -6.36 -0.11 -15.83
CA ILE A 113 -6.67 0.56 -17.09
C ILE A 113 -6.73 -0.46 -18.23
N ALA A 114 -5.75 -1.35 -18.33
CA ALA A 114 -5.71 -2.39 -19.36
C ALA A 114 -6.88 -3.39 -19.25
N THR A 115 -7.33 -3.69 -18.03
CA THR A 115 -8.46 -4.60 -17.76
C THR A 115 -9.78 -3.87 -17.54
N ARG A 116 -9.91 -2.61 -17.99
CA ARG A 116 -11.08 -1.79 -17.71
C ARG A 116 -12.39 -2.44 -18.16
N ALA A 117 -12.37 -3.11 -19.32
CA ALA A 117 -13.53 -3.76 -19.92
C ALA A 117 -14.08 -4.95 -19.09
N SER A 118 -13.24 -5.62 -18.30
CA SER A 118 -13.65 -6.74 -17.44
C SER A 118 -14.14 -6.30 -16.06
N LEU A 119 -14.02 -5.02 -15.71
CA LEU A 119 -14.33 -4.48 -14.39
C LEU A 119 -15.64 -3.68 -14.41
N THR A 120 -16.42 -3.81 -13.34
CA THR A 120 -17.54 -2.87 -13.12
C THR A 120 -17.00 -1.47 -12.88
N ARG A 121 -17.81 -0.44 -13.18
CA ARG A 121 -17.43 0.97 -12.94
C ARG A 121 -17.03 1.21 -11.48
N LYS A 122 -17.73 0.58 -10.52
CA LYS A 122 -17.46 0.73 -9.08
C LYS A 122 -16.12 0.10 -8.67
N GLN A 123 -15.83 -1.11 -9.15
CA GLN A 123 -14.54 -1.78 -8.91
C GLN A 123 -13.38 -0.92 -9.42
N TYR A 124 -13.46 -0.46 -10.67
CA TYR A 124 -12.42 0.36 -11.29
C TYR A 124 -12.11 1.63 -10.48
N TYR A 125 -13.14 2.44 -10.16
CA TYR A 125 -12.90 3.69 -9.44
C TYR A 125 -12.44 3.46 -8.00
N PHE A 126 -12.97 2.43 -7.32
CA PHE A 126 -12.52 2.09 -5.98
C PHE A 126 -11.03 1.72 -5.96
N ALA A 127 -10.62 0.79 -6.83
CA ALA A 127 -9.24 0.33 -6.95
C ALA A 127 -8.28 1.46 -7.38
N TYR A 128 -8.69 2.29 -8.35
CA TYR A 128 -7.91 3.44 -8.80
C TYR A 128 -7.63 4.45 -7.67
N TRP A 129 -8.67 4.84 -6.93
CA TRP A 129 -8.52 5.81 -5.84
C TRP A 129 -7.73 5.23 -4.68
N ILE A 130 -7.93 3.95 -4.36
CA ILE A 130 -7.21 3.34 -3.23
C ILE A 130 -5.73 3.11 -3.55
N ASN A 131 -5.37 2.79 -4.79
CA ASN A 131 -3.97 2.73 -5.22
C ASN A 131 -3.28 4.09 -5.13
N THR A 132 -3.97 5.15 -5.52
CA THR A 132 -3.49 6.54 -5.40
C THR A 132 -3.29 6.91 -3.93
N ALA A 133 -4.29 6.65 -3.08
CA ALA A 133 -4.21 6.93 -1.66
C ALA A 133 -3.10 6.11 -0.98
N PHE A 134 -2.94 4.83 -1.33
CA PHE A 134 -1.89 3.96 -0.84
C PHE A 134 -0.50 4.48 -1.22
N ALA A 135 -0.28 4.87 -2.48
CA ALA A 135 1.00 5.42 -2.91
C ALA A 135 1.37 6.69 -2.13
N LEU A 136 0.44 7.65 -2.04
CA LEU A 136 0.66 8.90 -1.31
C LEU A 136 0.91 8.66 0.18
N TRP A 137 0.14 7.75 0.79
CA TRP A 137 0.29 7.40 2.19
C TRP A 137 1.65 6.76 2.47
N MET A 138 2.08 5.81 1.63
CA MET A 138 3.34 5.11 1.81
C MET A 138 4.56 6.02 1.60
N LEU A 139 4.45 7.06 0.77
CA LEU A 139 5.49 8.11 0.68
C LEU A 139 5.61 8.93 1.97
N ALA A 140 4.49 9.16 2.65
CA ALA A 140 4.46 9.88 3.93
C ALA A 140 4.78 8.98 5.14
N PHE A 141 4.59 7.66 5.03
CA PHE A 141 4.71 6.72 6.13
C PHE A 141 6.05 6.74 6.88
N PRO A 142 7.23 6.94 6.24
CA PRO A 142 8.49 7.10 6.97
C PRO A 142 8.51 8.26 7.98
N MET A 143 7.60 9.24 7.86
CA MET A 143 7.42 10.29 8.87
C MET A 143 7.05 9.74 10.25
N LEU A 144 6.52 8.50 10.33
CA LEU A 144 6.27 7.81 11.59
C LEU A 144 7.54 7.66 12.45
N LEU A 145 8.72 7.53 11.82
CA LEU A 145 10.02 7.49 12.50
C LEU A 145 10.57 8.86 12.87
N VAL A 146 10.05 9.93 12.26
CA VAL A 146 10.40 11.31 12.59
C VAL A 146 9.56 11.80 13.76
N ILE A 147 8.27 11.45 13.77
CA ILE A 147 7.31 11.79 14.83
C ILE A 147 7.24 10.60 15.79
N THR A 148 8.28 10.40 16.60
CA THR A 148 8.35 9.25 17.52
C THR A 148 7.36 9.40 18.68
N ALA A 149 6.82 8.29 19.18
CA ALA A 149 5.91 8.32 20.33
C ALA A 149 6.58 8.72 21.66
N ASP A 150 7.93 8.68 21.69
CA ASP A 150 8.79 8.97 22.84
C ASP A 150 8.99 10.48 23.11
N PHE A 151 8.63 11.37 22.17
CA PHE A 151 8.71 12.80 22.47
C PHE A 151 7.73 13.12 23.60
N MET A 152 8.24 13.74 24.67
CA MET A 152 7.59 13.95 25.98
C MET A 152 6.21 14.63 25.96
N SER A 153 5.70 15.03 24.79
CA SER A 153 4.38 15.62 24.65
C SER A 153 3.31 14.57 24.38
N TRP A 154 2.16 14.74 25.01
CA TRP A 154 0.98 13.94 24.72
C TRP A 154 0.47 14.12 23.28
N ALA A 155 0.72 15.30 22.69
CA ALA A 155 0.32 15.61 21.32
C ALA A 155 1.07 14.75 20.29
N THR A 156 2.38 14.54 20.46
CA THR A 156 3.20 13.74 19.54
C THR A 156 2.78 12.27 19.54
N THR A 157 2.47 11.69 20.71
CA THR A 157 1.94 10.32 20.78
C THR A 157 0.61 10.18 20.04
N LYS A 158 -0.31 11.15 20.16
CA LYS A 158 -1.57 11.14 19.40
C LYS A 158 -1.32 11.15 17.90
N ILE A 159 -0.47 12.04 17.42
CA ILE A 159 -0.14 12.15 15.99
C ILE A 159 0.47 10.84 15.49
N HIS A 160 1.44 10.27 16.23
CA HIS A 160 2.05 8.99 15.89
C HIS A 160 1.00 7.87 15.79
N LEU A 161 0.10 7.77 16.76
CA LEU A 161 -0.97 6.77 16.74
C LEU A 161 -1.94 6.98 15.58
N PHE A 162 -2.34 8.21 15.28
CA PHE A 162 -3.26 8.48 14.16
C PHE A 162 -2.60 8.23 12.79
N LEU A 163 -1.30 8.48 12.65
CA LEU A 163 -0.52 8.07 11.47
C LEU A 163 -0.47 6.54 11.36
N PHE A 164 -0.33 5.83 12.48
CA PHE A 164 -0.43 4.37 12.43
C PHE A 164 -1.85 3.91 12.02
N MET A 165 -2.90 4.48 12.62
CA MET A 165 -4.29 4.14 12.28
C MET A 165 -4.63 4.40 10.81
N GLY A 166 -4.16 5.50 10.23
CA GLY A 166 -4.34 5.76 8.80
C GLY A 166 -3.68 4.69 7.93
N THR A 167 -2.53 4.17 8.37
CA THR A 167 -1.84 3.05 7.70
C THR A 167 -2.71 1.78 7.69
N LEU A 168 -3.37 1.46 8.82
CA LEU A 168 -4.27 0.32 8.91
C LEU A 168 -5.40 0.40 7.86
N ILE A 169 -6.06 1.56 7.78
CA ILE A 169 -7.20 1.77 6.87
C ILE A 169 -6.75 1.76 5.41
N ILE A 170 -5.64 2.42 5.09
CA ILE A 170 -5.13 2.53 3.73
C ILE A 170 -4.60 1.18 3.22
N MET A 171 -3.87 0.42 4.04
CA MET A 171 -3.45 -0.94 3.70
C MET A 171 -4.65 -1.88 3.52
N TRP A 172 -5.64 -1.80 4.41
CA TRP A 172 -6.87 -2.57 4.24
C TRP A 172 -7.60 -2.21 2.96
N GLY A 173 -7.72 -0.93 2.62
CA GLY A 173 -8.37 -0.51 1.39
C GLY A 173 -7.68 -1.09 0.15
N MET A 174 -6.34 -1.09 0.12
CA MET A 174 -5.57 -1.70 -0.97
C MET A 174 -5.86 -3.20 -1.09
N ILE A 175 -5.85 -3.94 0.02
CA ILE A 175 -6.16 -5.37 0.04
C ILE A 175 -7.62 -5.63 -0.34
N ALA A 176 -8.54 -4.80 0.16
CA ALA A 176 -9.96 -4.85 -0.17
C ALA A 176 -10.20 -4.59 -1.66
N GLY A 177 -9.40 -3.71 -2.30
CA GLY A 177 -9.42 -3.50 -3.75
C GLY A 177 -9.20 -4.78 -4.52
N ASN A 178 -8.11 -5.48 -4.20
CA ASN A 178 -7.78 -6.78 -4.79
C ASN A 178 -8.88 -7.84 -4.58
N VAL A 179 -9.39 -7.96 -3.34
CA VAL A 179 -10.47 -8.91 -3.02
C VAL A 179 -11.78 -8.54 -3.73
N TYR A 180 -12.07 -7.25 -3.89
CA TYR A 180 -13.29 -6.77 -4.53
C TYR A 180 -13.26 -6.92 -6.05
N GLU A 181 -12.08 -6.89 -6.67
CA GLU A 181 -11.90 -7.17 -8.09
C GLU A 181 -12.05 -8.66 -8.41
N ALA A 182 -11.60 -9.54 -7.52
CA ALA A 182 -11.77 -10.97 -7.68
C ALA A 182 -13.25 -11.37 -7.70
N LYS A 183 -13.62 -12.30 -8.59
CA LYS A 183 -14.99 -12.84 -8.62
C LYS A 183 -15.22 -13.65 -7.35
N TYR A 184 -16.39 -13.46 -6.73
CA TYR A 184 -16.73 -14.11 -5.47
C TYR A 184 -16.68 -15.66 -5.54
N GLU A 185 -16.96 -16.22 -6.72
CA GLU A 185 -16.91 -17.65 -7.01
C GLU A 185 -15.48 -18.20 -7.07
N ASP A 186 -14.51 -17.37 -7.47
CA ASP A 186 -13.10 -17.74 -7.56
C ASP A 186 -12.36 -17.62 -6.21
N LEU A 187 -12.96 -16.93 -5.24
CA LEU A 187 -12.39 -16.74 -3.91
C LEU A 187 -12.47 -18.03 -3.08
N GLN A 188 -11.30 -18.55 -2.70
CA GLN A 188 -11.18 -19.67 -1.77
C GLN A 188 -11.77 -19.33 -0.39
N LEU A 189 -12.29 -20.35 0.31
CA LEU A 189 -12.83 -20.18 1.66
C LEU A 189 -11.78 -19.61 2.63
N GLY A 190 -10.51 -20.03 2.48
CA GLY A 190 -9.39 -19.50 3.27
C GLY A 190 -9.25 -18.00 3.14
N THR A 191 -9.25 -17.47 1.92
CA THR A 191 -9.19 -16.02 1.65
C THR A 191 -10.37 -15.28 2.27
N LYS A 192 -11.59 -15.84 2.20
CA LYS A 192 -12.80 -15.22 2.78
C LYS A 192 -12.69 -15.10 4.31
N VAL A 193 -12.30 -16.18 4.97
CA VAL A 193 -12.13 -16.21 6.45
C VAL A 193 -10.99 -15.28 6.88
N TRP A 194 -9.83 -15.36 6.21
CA TRP A 194 -8.69 -14.50 6.47
C TRP A 194 -9.05 -13.02 6.31
N PHE A 195 -9.70 -12.64 5.20
CA PHE A 195 -10.05 -11.24 4.93
C PHE A 195 -11.09 -10.71 5.93
N ALA A 196 -12.03 -11.55 6.37
CA ALA A 196 -12.98 -11.19 7.43
C ALA A 196 -12.26 -10.91 8.76
N MET A 197 -11.31 -11.77 9.16
CA MET A 197 -10.50 -11.56 10.36
C MET A 197 -9.64 -10.31 10.23
N PHE A 198 -9.00 -10.09 9.08
CA PHE A 198 -8.17 -8.92 8.82
C PHE A 198 -9.00 -7.62 8.87
N THR A 199 -10.19 -7.63 8.28
CA THR A 199 -11.13 -6.51 8.37
C THR A 199 -11.54 -6.23 9.81
N ALA A 200 -11.85 -7.26 10.60
CA ALA A 200 -12.19 -7.11 12.01
C ALA A 200 -11.04 -6.46 12.80
N HIS A 201 -9.78 -6.90 12.59
CA HIS A 201 -8.62 -6.31 13.27
C HIS A 201 -8.38 -4.86 12.82
N THR A 202 -8.46 -4.57 11.52
CA THR A 202 -8.32 -3.22 10.98
C THR A 202 -9.34 -2.23 11.54
N VAL A 203 -10.58 -2.67 11.80
CA VAL A 203 -11.63 -1.79 12.34
C VAL A 203 -11.56 -1.68 13.85
N LEU A 204 -11.39 -2.81 14.55
CA LEU A 204 -11.40 -2.82 16.01
C LEU A 204 -10.17 -2.16 16.62
N LEU A 205 -8.99 -2.31 16.01
CA LEU A 205 -7.74 -1.76 16.55
C LEU A 205 -7.76 -0.21 16.64
N PRO A 206 -8.16 0.56 15.59
CA PRO A 206 -8.35 2.00 15.71
C PRO A 206 -9.39 2.41 16.74
N VAL A 207 -10.50 1.67 16.85
CA VAL A 207 -11.57 1.97 17.83
C VAL A 207 -11.02 1.83 19.25
N VAL A 208 -10.38 0.70 19.55
CA VAL A 208 -9.76 0.45 20.86
C VAL A 208 -8.65 1.45 21.14
N GLY A 209 -7.75 1.70 20.18
CA GLY A 209 -6.66 2.66 20.33
C GLY A 209 -7.16 4.09 20.57
N ALA A 210 -8.25 4.50 19.91
CA ALA A 210 -8.88 5.81 20.12
C ALA A 210 -9.53 5.89 21.51
N ILE A 211 -10.21 4.85 21.98
CA ILE A 211 -10.74 4.79 23.35
C ILE A 211 -9.62 4.92 24.38
N ASP A 212 -8.56 4.12 24.24
CA ASP A 212 -7.43 4.11 25.17
C ASP A 212 -6.74 5.47 25.23
N VAL A 213 -6.47 6.07 24.06
CA VAL A 213 -5.83 7.40 24.00
C VAL A 213 -6.75 8.52 24.44
N LEU A 214 -7.99 8.61 23.96
CA LEU A 214 -8.88 9.72 24.33
C LEU A 214 -9.24 9.71 25.81
N SER A 215 -9.23 8.55 26.45
CA SER A 215 -9.52 8.42 27.87
C SER A 215 -8.28 8.66 28.76
N PHE A 216 -7.08 8.74 28.19
CA PHE A 216 -5.84 8.91 28.94
C PHE A 216 -5.59 10.40 29.23
N HIS A 217 -5.47 10.74 30.52
CA HIS A 217 -5.27 12.09 31.02
C HIS A 217 -4.01 12.14 31.90
N PRO A 218 -2.82 12.40 31.33
CA PRO A 218 -1.56 12.39 32.08
C PRO A 218 -1.44 13.52 33.10
N ASP A 219 -2.16 14.63 32.88
CA ASP A 219 -2.02 15.85 33.67
C ASP A 219 -2.91 15.88 34.93
N LEU A 220 -3.78 14.87 35.10
CA LEU A 220 -4.59 14.78 36.31
C LEU A 220 -3.72 14.23 37.45
N PRO A 221 -3.69 14.87 38.62
CA PRO A 221 -2.96 14.34 39.76
C PRO A 221 -3.54 12.95 40.13
N ALA A 222 -2.67 12.07 40.62
CA ALA A 222 -2.98 10.64 40.75
C ALA A 222 -4.26 10.37 41.57
N ASP A 223 -4.53 11.20 42.57
CA ASP A 223 -5.76 11.19 43.39
C ASP A 223 -7.03 11.43 42.56
N GLN A 224 -7.00 12.33 41.57
CA GLN A 224 -8.13 12.56 40.67
C GLN A 224 -8.35 11.40 39.68
N ILE A 225 -7.27 10.75 39.22
CA ILE A 225 -7.36 9.56 38.35
C ILE A 225 -8.08 8.42 39.08
N TYR A 226 -7.74 8.18 40.36
CA TYR A 226 -8.43 7.17 41.18
C TYR A 226 -9.90 7.52 41.41
N THR A 227 -10.24 8.80 41.58
CA THR A 227 -11.61 9.22 41.86
C THR A 227 -12.53 9.01 40.66
N ILE A 228 -12.02 9.15 39.44
CA ILE A 228 -12.81 8.97 38.21
C ILE A 228 -12.93 7.48 37.81
N ARG A 229 -11.89 6.67 38.06
CA ARG A 229 -11.81 5.29 37.55
C ARG A 229 -11.94 4.19 38.59
N PHE A 230 -11.92 4.51 39.88
CA PHE A 230 -11.88 3.53 40.99
C PHE A 230 -10.78 2.45 40.84
N GLN A 231 -9.79 2.68 39.98
CA GLN A 231 -8.72 1.73 39.64
C GLN A 231 -7.41 2.48 39.43
N LYS A 232 -6.29 1.75 39.59
CA LYS A 232 -4.96 2.19 39.15
C LYS A 232 -5.02 2.68 37.69
N PRO A 233 -4.14 3.60 37.26
CA PRO A 233 -4.07 4.02 35.87
C PRO A 233 -3.80 2.81 34.97
N SER A 234 -4.85 2.22 34.44
CA SER A 234 -4.85 1.16 33.46
C SER A 234 -5.65 1.63 32.24
N PRO A 235 -5.30 1.16 31.03
CA PRO A 235 -6.11 1.44 29.85
C PRO A 235 -7.57 1.01 30.10
N PRO A 236 -8.57 1.77 29.60
CA PRO A 236 -9.97 1.37 29.65
C PRO A 236 -10.20 -0.02 29.06
N VAL A 237 -9.50 -0.35 27.97
CA VAL A 237 -9.56 -1.68 27.36
C VAL A 237 -8.48 -2.56 27.99
N PRO A 238 -8.79 -3.81 28.40
CA PRO A 238 -7.77 -4.72 28.90
C PRO A 238 -6.64 -4.89 27.89
N TRP A 239 -5.41 -4.61 28.32
CA TRP A 239 -4.23 -4.66 27.44
C TRP A 239 -4.07 -5.96 26.63
N PRO A 240 -4.48 -7.17 27.11
CA PRO A 240 -4.37 -8.38 26.29
C PRO A 240 -5.24 -8.33 25.04
N VAL A 241 -6.38 -7.64 25.08
CA VAL A 241 -7.27 -7.45 23.92
C VAL A 241 -6.59 -6.54 22.91
N THR A 242 -6.02 -5.42 23.36
CA THR A 242 -5.30 -4.48 22.49
C THR A 242 -4.06 -5.14 21.88
N ALA A 243 -3.29 -5.91 22.65
CA ALA A 243 -2.13 -6.65 22.18
C ALA A 243 -2.52 -7.74 21.15
N TYR A 244 -3.61 -8.48 21.39
CA TYR A 244 -4.13 -9.45 20.43
C TYR A 244 -4.50 -8.79 19.09
N LEU A 245 -5.19 -7.65 19.13
CA LEU A 245 -5.57 -6.91 17.93
C LEU A 245 -4.35 -6.38 17.19
N ASP A 246 -3.37 -5.82 17.90
CA ASP A 246 -2.14 -5.27 17.32
C ASP A 246 -1.28 -6.36 16.67
N TYR A 247 -0.82 -7.36 17.45
CA TYR A 247 0.02 -8.44 16.94
C TYR A 247 -0.71 -9.31 15.91
N GLY A 248 -2.02 -9.54 16.11
CA GLY A 248 -2.87 -10.26 15.19
C GLY A 248 -2.98 -9.55 13.83
N TRP A 249 -3.08 -8.22 13.82
CA TRP A 249 -3.11 -7.44 12.58
C TRP A 249 -1.83 -7.62 11.75
N PHE A 250 -0.64 -7.53 12.38
CA PHE A 250 0.63 -7.74 11.68
C PHE A 250 0.80 -9.18 11.20
N LEU A 251 0.36 -10.17 11.98
CA LEU A 251 0.36 -11.56 11.54
C LEU A 251 -0.57 -11.77 10.34
N LEU A 252 -1.76 -11.18 10.35
CA LEU A 252 -2.69 -11.25 9.22
C LEU A 252 -2.15 -10.51 7.99
N LEU A 253 -1.42 -9.40 8.19
CA LEU A 253 -0.70 -8.70 7.12
C LEU A 253 0.38 -9.59 6.50
N LEU A 254 1.15 -10.34 7.30
CA LEU A 254 2.11 -11.33 6.79
C LEU A 254 1.44 -12.41 5.94
N LEU A 255 0.25 -12.85 6.35
CA LEU A 255 -0.52 -13.87 5.64
C LEU A 255 -1.12 -13.39 4.31
N THR A 256 -1.00 -12.10 3.97
CA THR A 256 -1.36 -11.59 2.64
C THR A 256 -0.65 -12.34 1.51
N ILE A 257 0.60 -12.76 1.72
CA ILE A 257 1.38 -13.50 0.71
C ILE A 257 0.75 -14.84 0.32
N VAL A 258 -0.11 -15.40 1.18
CA VAL A 258 -0.76 -16.70 0.96
C VAL A 258 -2.21 -16.52 0.50
N PHE A 259 -2.92 -15.55 1.08
CA PHE A 259 -4.38 -15.46 0.92
C PHE A 259 -4.84 -14.35 -0.02
N LEU A 260 -3.98 -13.42 -0.43
CA LEU A 260 -4.34 -12.39 -1.40
C LEU A 260 -4.64 -13.05 -2.75
N PRO A 261 -5.80 -12.75 -3.38
CA PRO A 261 -6.13 -13.34 -4.67
C PRO A 261 -5.15 -12.88 -5.74
N GLU A 262 -4.81 -13.78 -6.67
CA GLU A 262 -3.94 -13.46 -7.80
C GLU A 262 -4.64 -12.50 -8.79
N ALA A 263 -3.97 -11.41 -9.14
CA ALA A 263 -4.39 -10.54 -10.22
C ALA A 263 -3.69 -10.92 -11.54
N PRO A 264 -4.27 -10.59 -12.71
CA PRO A 264 -3.61 -10.85 -13.98
C PRO A 264 -2.32 -10.03 -14.13
N PRO A 265 -1.22 -10.63 -14.61
CA PRO A 265 0.05 -9.92 -14.84
C PRO A 265 -0.09 -8.79 -15.86
N VAL A 266 0.71 -7.74 -15.70
CA VAL A 266 0.97 -6.76 -16.76
C VAL A 266 2.01 -7.35 -17.71
N GLN A 267 1.62 -7.55 -18.96
CA GLN A 267 2.50 -8.00 -20.04
C GLN A 267 2.99 -6.78 -20.85
N THR A 268 4.29 -6.65 -21.03
CA THR A 268 4.86 -5.63 -21.92
C THR A 268 5.31 -6.30 -23.22
N LEU A 269 4.54 -6.12 -24.29
CA LEU A 269 4.95 -6.50 -25.65
C LEU A 269 5.68 -5.31 -26.27
N PHE A 270 6.97 -5.47 -26.53
CA PHE A 270 7.73 -4.53 -27.34
C PHE A 270 7.62 -4.97 -28.79
N GLU A 271 6.64 -4.45 -29.51
CA GLU A 271 6.64 -4.54 -30.96
C GLU A 271 7.57 -3.44 -31.47
N CYS A 272 8.74 -3.85 -31.99
CA CYS A 272 9.46 -2.97 -32.88
C CYS A 272 8.63 -2.93 -34.16
N ASP A 273 7.82 -1.88 -34.33
CA ASP A 273 7.33 -1.54 -35.65
C ASP A 273 8.53 -1.66 -36.59
N ALA A 274 8.38 -2.44 -37.67
CA ALA A 274 9.40 -2.52 -38.69
C ALA A 274 9.74 -1.08 -39.03
N CYS A 275 10.94 -0.60 -38.65
CA CYS A 275 11.36 0.72 -39.04
C CYS A 275 11.31 0.68 -40.55
N GLU A 276 10.29 1.30 -41.15
CA GLU A 276 10.38 1.66 -42.55
C GLU A 276 11.69 2.41 -42.63
N PRO A 277 12.65 1.94 -43.47
CA PRO A 277 13.94 2.59 -43.56
C PRO A 277 13.66 4.02 -43.96
N ARG A 278 13.71 4.95 -43.00
CA ARG A 278 13.72 6.38 -43.29
C ARG A 278 14.97 6.57 -44.12
N VAL A 279 14.78 6.70 -45.43
CA VAL A 279 15.85 6.98 -46.37
C VAL A 279 16.39 8.34 -45.97
N PHE A 280 17.47 8.32 -45.17
CA PHE A 280 18.24 9.49 -44.79
C PHE A 280 18.77 10.12 -46.09
N GLY A 281 18.02 11.04 -46.69
CA GLY A 281 18.37 11.61 -47.99
C GLY A 281 17.21 12.19 -48.80
N GLN A 282 15.94 11.88 -48.50
CA GLN A 282 14.82 12.62 -49.12
C GLN A 282 14.70 13.99 -48.45
N ARG A 283 15.40 14.97 -49.04
CA ARG A 283 15.35 16.40 -48.69
C ARG A 283 13.89 16.87 -48.59
N GLU A 284 13.61 17.63 -47.55
CA GLU A 284 12.42 18.47 -47.32
C GLU A 284 12.32 19.60 -48.38
N GLY A 285 12.31 19.23 -49.66
CA GLY A 285 12.34 20.17 -50.79
C GLY A 285 10.99 20.50 -51.40
N GLU A 286 9.90 19.80 -51.05
CA GLU A 286 8.62 19.91 -51.77
C GLU A 286 7.46 20.52 -50.96
N LEU A 287 7.70 21.04 -49.75
CA LEU A 287 6.64 21.63 -48.91
C LEU A 287 6.58 23.17 -48.92
N PHE A 288 7.31 23.85 -49.81
CA PHE A 288 7.35 25.31 -49.88
C PHE A 288 6.84 25.97 -51.18
N GLU A 289 6.26 25.21 -52.13
CA GLU A 289 5.66 25.79 -53.33
C GLU A 289 4.27 25.20 -53.62
N LYS A 290 3.24 25.75 -52.96
CA LYS A 290 1.84 25.87 -53.42
C LYS A 290 1.00 26.32 -52.22
N GLY A 291 0.33 27.45 -52.20
CA GLY A 291 0.19 28.52 -53.15
C GLY A 291 -0.61 29.58 -52.41
N SER A 292 -0.12 30.81 -52.43
CA SER A 292 -0.93 31.99 -52.17
C SER A 292 -1.88 32.14 -53.36
N ASP A 293 -3.11 31.67 -53.23
CA ASP A 293 -4.18 32.17 -54.08
C ASP A 293 -5.37 32.56 -53.22
N SER A 294 -5.52 33.87 -53.13
CA SER A 294 -6.69 34.61 -52.70
C SER A 294 -7.90 34.24 -53.56
N GLY A 295 -8.94 33.71 -52.92
CA GLY A 295 -10.24 33.49 -53.55
C GLY A 295 -11.37 33.73 -52.55
N SER A 296 -11.86 34.96 -52.51
CA SER A 296 -13.17 35.32 -51.95
C SER A 296 -14.27 34.58 -52.69
N GLY A 297 -15.13 33.86 -51.99
CA GLY A 297 -16.28 33.17 -52.58
C GLY A 297 -17.29 32.76 -51.52
N GLU A 298 -18.53 33.13 -51.76
CA GLU A 298 -19.71 33.03 -50.92
C GLU A 298 -20.11 31.61 -50.47
N SER A 299 -20.92 31.62 -49.41
CA SER A 299 -21.95 30.67 -48.96
C SER A 299 -22.16 29.39 -49.78
N GLU A 300 -22.27 28.26 -49.08
CA GLU A 300 -23.49 27.45 -49.12
C GLU A 300 -23.53 26.44 -47.97
N SER A 301 -24.74 26.26 -47.47
CA SER A 301 -25.20 25.20 -46.57
C SER A 301 -24.96 23.81 -47.16
N GLU A 302 -24.60 22.83 -46.33
CA GLU A 302 -25.32 21.54 -46.31
C GLU A 302 -24.87 20.62 -45.16
N ASN A 303 -25.86 19.86 -44.69
CA ASN A 303 -25.77 18.80 -43.72
C ASN A 303 -24.78 17.71 -44.12
N SER A 304 -24.08 17.15 -43.14
CA SER A 304 -23.87 15.70 -43.08
C SER A 304 -23.65 15.25 -41.65
N GLU A 305 -24.55 14.37 -41.20
CA GLU A 305 -24.29 13.39 -40.17
C GLU A 305 -23.03 12.59 -40.56
N GLU A 306 -22.03 12.51 -39.69
CA GLU A 306 -21.31 11.25 -39.49
C GLU A 306 -20.39 11.28 -38.26
N ALA A 307 -20.55 10.24 -37.45
CA ALA A 307 -19.52 9.57 -36.66
C ALA A 307 -18.66 10.41 -35.68
N SER A 308 -19.05 10.38 -34.40
CA SER A 308 -18.06 10.34 -33.30
C SER A 308 -18.40 9.25 -32.29
N GLY A 309 -18.21 8.01 -32.74
CA GLY A 309 -17.85 6.90 -31.83
C GLY A 309 -16.39 7.07 -31.43
N ALA A 310 -16.11 8.03 -30.55
CA ALA A 310 -14.79 8.17 -29.96
C ALA A 310 -14.53 6.98 -29.03
N CYS A 311 -13.60 6.12 -29.46
CA CYS A 311 -12.99 5.10 -28.62
C CYS A 311 -12.41 5.77 -27.37
N ALA A 312 -12.78 5.23 -26.21
CA ALA A 312 -12.19 5.49 -24.92
C ALA A 312 -11.62 4.18 -24.38
#